data_AF-A0A948PTP6-F1
#
_entry.id   AF-A0A948PTP6-F1
#
_cell.length_a   1.000
_cell.length_b   1.000
_cell.length_c   1.000
_cell.angle_alpha   90.00
_cell.angle_beta   90.00
_cell.angle_gamma   90.00
#
_symmetry.space_group_name_H-M   'P 1'
#
loop_
_entity.id
_entity.type
_entity.pdbx_description
1 polymer ?
#
loop_
_entity_poly.entity_id
_entity_poly.type
_entity_poly.pdbx_seq_one_letter_code
_entity_poly.pdbx_strand_id
1 'polypeptide(L)'
;MKIIKNILLVFLVLILSYFSSIYFGNLYKNISHDYGTWIDLSSLVGIHYGYVFFLLFIFTAFGGLKKYWWIGFLLIPTVIFEVYFDWRFQYVYIPIAIGLIGWVIGFIISKIVVKLKVMPD
;
A
#
# COMPACT_ATOMS: atom_id res chain seq x y z
N MET A 1 14.98 13.95 -13.71
CA MET A 1 13.63 14.23 -13.18
C MET A 1 12.77 13.00 -12.85
N LYS A 2 12.84 11.87 -13.60
CA LYS A 2 12.00 10.67 -13.32
C LYS A 2 12.28 10.00 -11.95
N ILE A 3 13.53 10.00 -11.48
CA ILE A 3 13.91 9.42 -10.17
C ILE A 3 13.39 10.28 -9.01
N ILE A 4 13.56 11.60 -9.09
CA ILE A 4 13.04 12.54 -8.08
C ILE A 4 11.53 12.38 -7.92
N LYS A 5 10.79 12.26 -9.04
CA LYS A 5 9.35 11.96 -9.00
C LYS A 5 9.07 10.67 -8.22
N ASN A 6 9.77 9.59 -8.51
CA ASN A 6 9.51 8.31 -7.82
C ASN A 6 9.85 8.39 -6.33
N ILE A 7 10.93 9.09 -5.95
CA ILE A 7 11.26 9.36 -4.55
C ILE A 7 10.13 10.14 -3.88
N LEU A 8 9.60 11.19 -4.52
CA LEU A 8 8.45 11.93 -4.00
C LEU A 8 7.20 11.05 -3.86
N LEU A 9 6.95 10.13 -4.79
CA LEU A 9 5.86 9.16 -4.66
C LEU A 9 6.09 8.23 -3.46
N VAL A 10 7.32 7.79 -3.19
CA VAL A 10 7.63 7.01 -1.98
C VAL A 10 7.35 7.82 -0.72
N PHE A 11 7.80 9.08 -0.65
CA PHE A 11 7.49 9.95 0.49
C PHE A 11 5.99 10.13 0.68
N LEU A 12 5.23 10.32 -0.42
CA LEU A 12 3.78 10.43 -0.35
C LEU A 12 3.14 9.14 0.18
N VAL A 13 3.60 7.97 -0.28
CA VAL A 13 3.15 6.67 0.26
C VAL A 13 3.40 6.60 1.76
N LEU A 14 4.60 6.93 2.23
CA LEU A 14 4.95 6.88 3.65
C LEU A 14 4.08 7.81 4.50
N ILE A 15 3.89 9.06 4.04
CA ILE A 15 3.07 10.05 4.76
C ILE A 15 1.62 9.58 4.85
N LEU A 16 1.02 9.14 3.75
CA LEU A 16 -0.36 8.66 3.75
C LEU A 16 -0.53 7.41 4.62
N SER A 17 0.44 6.50 4.56
CA SER A 17 0.44 5.28 5.39
C SER A 17 0.47 5.64 6.88
N TYR A 18 1.31 6.60 7.27
CA TYR A 18 1.37 7.08 8.64
C TYR A 18 0.03 7.65 9.12
N PHE A 19 -0.57 8.57 8.36
CA PHE A 19 -1.85 9.19 8.74
C PHE A 19 -3.04 8.22 8.73
N SER A 20 -3.01 7.22 7.84
CA SER A 20 -4.06 6.19 7.75
C SER A 20 -3.85 5.00 8.70
N SER A 21 -2.74 4.96 9.45
CA SER A 21 -2.34 3.80 10.24
C SER A 21 -3.41 3.35 11.24
N ILE A 22 -4.06 4.28 11.94
CA ILE A 22 -5.12 3.98 12.90
C ILE A 22 -6.31 3.31 12.20
N TYR A 23 -6.69 3.78 11.01
CA TYR A 23 -7.79 3.20 10.24
C TYR A 23 -7.49 1.75 9.83
N PHE A 24 -6.33 1.51 9.23
CA PHE A 24 -5.94 0.15 8.81
C PHE A 24 -5.68 -0.79 10.01
N GLY A 25 -5.15 -0.26 11.11
CA GLY A 25 -4.96 -1.03 12.35
C GLY A 25 -6.27 -1.48 12.97
N ASN A 26 -7.29 -0.61 12.99
CA ASN A 26 -8.63 -0.95 13.44
C ASN A 26 -9.32 -1.94 12.49
N LEU A 27 -9.14 -1.77 11.18
CA LEU A 27 -9.63 -2.72 10.18
C LEU A 27 -9.03 -4.12 10.40
N TYR A 28 -7.72 -4.20 10.68
CA TYR A 28 -7.08 -5.46 11.04
C TYR A 28 -7.70 -6.08 12.29
N LYS A 29 -7.75 -5.36 13.42
CA LYS A 29 -8.33 -5.83 14.68
C LYS A 29 -9.74 -6.41 14.52
N ASN A 30 -10.57 -5.73 13.72
CA ASN A 30 -11.94 -6.17 13.44
C ASN A 30 -12.00 -7.46 12.61
N ILE A 31 -11.05 -7.69 11.71
CA ILE A 31 -11.00 -8.89 10.86
C ILE A 31 -10.36 -10.07 11.60
N SER A 32 -9.22 -9.83 12.28
CA SER A 32 -8.47 -10.86 13.00
C SER A 32 -9.10 -11.25 14.33
N HIS A 33 -10.08 -10.46 14.83
CA HIS A 33 -10.64 -10.59 16.17
C HIS A 33 -9.56 -10.56 17.27
N ASP A 34 -8.41 -9.95 16.98
CA ASP A 34 -7.26 -9.88 17.87
C ASP A 34 -7.43 -8.68 18.82
N TYR A 35 -8.17 -8.92 19.90
CA TYR A 35 -8.53 -7.92 20.91
C TYR A 35 -7.60 -7.93 22.14
N GLY A 36 -6.50 -8.70 22.17
CA GLY A 36 -5.89 -9.05 23.45
C GLY A 36 -4.43 -9.53 23.45
N THR A 37 -3.51 -8.74 22.92
CA THR A 37 -2.08 -8.85 23.27
C THR A 37 -1.69 -7.80 24.31
N TRP A 38 -0.71 -8.12 25.18
CA TRP A 38 -0.19 -7.20 26.21
C TRP A 38 0.47 -5.94 25.61
N ILE A 39 0.81 -5.97 24.32
CA ILE A 39 1.36 -4.86 23.55
C ILE A 39 0.42 -4.61 22.36
N ASP A 40 -0.10 -3.38 22.23
CA ASP A 40 -0.92 -2.98 21.08
C ASP A 40 -0.02 -2.66 19.87
N LEU A 41 0.08 -3.60 18.94
CA LEU A 41 0.82 -3.46 17.68
C LEU A 41 -0.06 -3.00 16.51
N SER A 42 -1.32 -2.63 16.74
CA SER A 42 -2.26 -2.30 15.66
C SER A 42 -1.83 -1.10 14.83
N SER A 43 -1.16 -0.11 15.43
CA SER A 43 -0.62 1.03 14.70
C SER A 43 0.49 0.61 13.73
N LEU A 44 1.36 -0.31 14.15
CA LEU A 44 2.45 -0.84 13.31
C LEU A 44 1.89 -1.66 12.14
N VAL A 45 0.94 -2.56 12.42
CA VAL A 45 0.22 -3.32 11.38
C VAL A 45 -0.55 -2.39 10.45
N GLY A 46 -1.16 -1.34 11.00
CA GLY A 46 -1.86 -0.32 10.25
C GLY A 46 -0.97 0.46 9.30
N ILE A 47 0.23 0.87 9.74
CA ILE A 47 1.23 1.50 8.86
C ILE A 47 1.60 0.54 7.72
N HIS A 48 1.81 -0.74 8.05
CA HIS A 48 2.18 -1.76 7.06
C HIS A 48 1.10 -1.96 6.00
N TYR A 49 -0.17 -2.12 6.38
CA TYR A 49 -1.27 -2.26 5.42
C TYR A 49 -1.55 -0.98 4.63
N GLY A 50 -1.48 0.19 5.27
CA GLY A 50 -1.55 1.47 4.58
C GLY A 50 -0.44 1.59 3.53
N TYR A 51 0.77 1.15 3.88
CA TYR A 51 1.90 1.12 2.95
C TYR A 51 1.62 0.28 1.72
N VAL A 52 1.16 -0.97 1.89
CA VAL A 52 0.83 -1.85 0.76
C VAL A 52 -0.25 -1.23 -0.13
N PHE A 53 -1.31 -0.71 0.48
CA PHE A 53 -2.40 -0.03 -0.22
C PHE A 53 -1.90 1.14 -1.06
N PHE A 54 -1.23 2.11 -0.42
CA PHE A 54 -0.81 3.35 -1.06
C PHE A 54 0.33 3.11 -2.03
N LEU A 55 1.25 2.17 -1.76
CA LEU A 55 2.30 1.78 -2.68
C LEU A 55 1.69 1.32 -4.01
N LEU A 56 0.79 0.34 -3.96
CA LEU A 56 0.16 -0.21 -5.15
C LEU A 56 -0.75 0.80 -5.83
N PHE A 57 -1.52 1.58 -5.06
CA PHE A 57 -2.36 2.64 -5.59
C PHE A 57 -1.57 3.73 -6.33
N ILE A 58 -0.65 4.39 -5.64
CA ILE A 58 0.07 5.56 -6.16
C ILE A 58 1.00 5.18 -7.30
N PHE A 59 1.76 4.08 -7.18
CA PHE A 59 2.66 3.68 -8.26
C PHE A 59 1.90 3.16 -9.47
N THR A 60 0.75 2.49 -9.30
CA THR A 60 -0.06 2.05 -10.44
C THR A 60 -0.64 3.24 -11.20
N ALA A 61 -1.13 4.25 -10.47
CA ALA A 61 -1.70 5.48 -11.02
C ALA A 61 -0.64 6.39 -11.66
N PHE A 62 0.50 6.60 -11.00
CA PHE A 62 1.44 7.69 -11.33
C PHE A 62 2.88 7.25 -11.61
N GLY A 63 3.24 5.98 -11.43
CA GLY A 63 4.64 5.49 -11.47
C GLY A 63 5.29 5.39 -12.86
N GLY A 64 4.54 5.58 -13.95
CA GLY A 64 5.07 5.59 -15.32
C GLY A 64 5.62 4.24 -15.81
N LEU A 65 6.61 4.27 -16.71
CA LEU A 65 7.12 3.10 -17.47
C LEU A 65 7.72 1.98 -16.61
N LYS A 66 8.39 2.30 -15.50
CA LYS A 66 9.05 1.31 -14.63
C LYS A 66 8.29 1.06 -13.32
N LYS A 67 6.99 1.38 -13.27
CA LYS A 67 6.19 1.31 -12.04
C LYS A 67 6.23 -0.07 -11.36
N TYR A 68 6.16 -1.15 -12.13
CA TYR A 68 6.17 -2.52 -11.59
C TYR A 68 7.53 -2.92 -11.00
N TRP A 69 8.64 -2.38 -11.53
CA TRP A 69 9.96 -2.57 -10.93
C TRP A 69 10.06 -1.89 -9.57
N TRP A 70 9.52 -0.67 -9.44
CA TRP A 70 9.48 0.04 -8.18
C TRP A 70 8.57 -0.64 -7.17
N ILE A 71 7.37 -1.05 -7.58
CA ILE A 71 6.44 -1.81 -6.75
C ILE A 71 7.12 -3.09 -6.24
N GLY A 72 7.73 -3.88 -7.12
CA GLY A 72 8.42 -5.12 -6.73
C GLY A 72 9.52 -4.89 -5.69
N PHE A 73 10.37 -3.88 -5.92
CA PHE A 73 11.44 -3.55 -4.97
C PHE A 73 10.91 -3.03 -3.63
N LEU A 74 9.89 -2.18 -3.67
CA LEU A 74 9.30 -1.57 -2.48
C LEU A 74 8.39 -2.53 -1.70
N LEU A 75 7.96 -3.64 -2.29
CA LEU A 75 7.25 -4.69 -1.56
C LEU A 75 8.19 -5.59 -0.75
N ILE A 76 9.52 -5.52 -0.92
CA ILE A 76 10.46 -6.38 -0.17
C ILE A 76 10.31 -6.18 1.35
N PRO A 77 10.31 -4.96 1.91
CA PRO A 77 10.05 -4.75 3.33
C PRO A 77 8.69 -5.29 3.78
N THR A 78 7.67 -5.23 2.91
CA THR A 78 6.36 -5.80 3.20
C THR A 78 6.44 -7.32 3.37
N VAL A 79 7.09 -8.00 2.42
CA VAL A 79 7.24 -9.47 2.49
C VAL A 79 8.03 -9.88 3.73
N ILE A 80 9.08 -9.14 4.08
CA ILE A 80 9.86 -9.41 5.30
C ILE A 80 9.00 -9.25 6.56
N PHE A 81 8.17 -8.21 6.62
CA PHE A 81 7.27 -7.98 7.75
C PHE A 81 6.28 -9.13 7.91
N GLU A 82 5.63 -9.56 6.84
CA GLU A 82 4.69 -10.69 6.87
C GLU A 82 5.35 -11.99 7.34
N VAL A 83 6.52 -12.33 6.80
CA VAL A 83 7.26 -13.55 7.20
C VAL A 83 7.66 -13.53 8.68
N TYR A 84 7.98 -12.35 9.23
CA TYR A 84 8.46 -12.23 10.61
C TYR A 84 7.32 -12.13 11.63
N PHE A 85 6.29 -11.34 11.34
CA PHE A 85 5.19 -11.06 12.28
C PHE A 85 4.01 -12.04 12.13
N ASP A 86 3.84 -12.65 10.95
CA ASP A 86 2.84 -13.68 10.68
C ASP A 86 3.52 -14.93 10.12
N TRP A 87 4.42 -15.53 10.91
CA TRP A 87 5.13 -16.77 10.57
C TRP A 87 4.19 -17.91 10.14
N ARG A 88 2.94 -17.93 10.65
CA ARG A 88 1.95 -18.96 10.31
C ARG A 88 1.16 -18.63 9.04
N PHE A 89 1.43 -17.49 8.39
CA PHE A 89 0.76 -17.00 7.20
C PHE A 89 -0.78 -16.99 7.34
N GLN A 90 -1.28 -16.82 8.57
CA GLN A 90 -2.71 -16.92 8.83
C GLN A 90 -3.47 -15.72 8.28
N TYR A 91 -2.83 -14.56 8.21
CA TYR A 91 -3.40 -13.29 7.82
C TYR A 91 -2.76 -12.69 6.57
N VAL A 92 -1.86 -13.42 5.90
CA VAL A 92 -1.22 -13.00 4.64
C VAL A 92 -2.22 -12.60 3.54
N TYR A 93 -3.47 -13.10 3.61
CA TYR A 93 -4.53 -12.72 2.67
C TYR A 93 -4.99 -11.26 2.84
N ILE A 94 -4.83 -10.66 4.03
CA ILE A 94 -5.25 -9.29 4.33
C ILE A 94 -4.42 -8.26 3.53
N PRO A 95 -3.08 -8.21 3.62
CA PRO A 95 -2.28 -7.29 2.82
C PRO A 95 -2.44 -7.54 1.32
N ILE A 96 -2.66 -8.80 0.90
CA ILE A 96 -2.93 -9.13 -0.51
C ILE A 96 -4.24 -8.49 -0.96
N ALA A 97 -5.33 -8.65 -0.19
CA ALA A 97 -6.63 -8.08 -0.52
C ALA A 97 -6.57 -6.54 -0.55
N ILE A 98 -5.96 -5.93 0.47
CA ILE A 98 -5.76 -4.48 0.56
C ILE A 98 -4.92 -3.98 -0.63
N GLY A 99 -3.86 -4.70 -0.98
CA GLY A 99 -3.01 -4.37 -2.11
C GLY A 99 -3.74 -4.45 -3.46
N LEU A 100 -4.56 -5.48 -3.65
CA LEU A 100 -5.41 -5.62 -4.83
C LEU A 100 -6.40 -4.47 -4.96
N ILE A 101 -7.04 -4.04 -3.86
CA ILE A 101 -7.94 -2.88 -3.87
C ILE A 101 -7.17 -1.62 -4.30
N GLY A 102 -6.01 -1.36 -3.68
CA GLY A 102 -5.16 -0.22 -4.05
C GLY A 102 -4.76 -0.25 -5.52
N TRP A 103 -4.36 -1.42 -6.03
CA TRP A 103 -4.00 -1.62 -7.43
C TRP A 103 -5.17 -1.35 -8.39
N VAL A 104 -6.36 -1.88 -8.09
CA VAL A 104 -7.57 -1.67 -8.92
C VAL A 104 -7.93 -0.19 -8.99
N ILE A 105 -7.96 0.50 -7.85
CA ILE A 105 -8.23 1.94 -7.80
C ILE A 105 -7.18 2.70 -8.61
N GLY A 106 -5.90 2.36 -8.45
CA GLY A 106 -4.80 3.00 -9.16
C GLY A 106 -4.88 2.77 -10.67
N PHE A 107 -5.31 1.59 -11.09
CA PHE A 107 -5.53 1.25 -12.49
C PHE A 107 -6.66 2.08 -13.10
N ILE A 108 -7.80 2.20 -12.39
CA ILE A 108 -8.93 3.03 -12.81
C ILE A 108 -8.48 4.49 -12.99
N ILE A 109 -7.80 5.06 -12.00
CA ILE A 109 -7.29 6.45 -12.08
C ILE A 109 -6.31 6.60 -13.25
N SER A 110 -5.41 5.64 -13.47
CA SER A 110 -4.46 5.71 -14.58
C SER A 110 -5.17 5.81 -15.94
N LYS A 111 -6.29 5.11 -16.12
CA LYS A 111 -7.10 5.20 -17.35
C LYS A 111 -7.79 6.55 -17.48
N ILE A 112 -8.33 7.09 -16.39
CA ILE A 112 -8.99 8.40 -16.39
C ILE A 112 -7.98 9.50 -16.75
N VAL A 113 -6.81 9.49 -16.13
CA VAL A 113 -5.74 10.48 -16.39
C VAL A 113 -5.26 10.41 -17.83
N VAL A 114 -5.10 9.20 -18.39
CA VAL A 114 -4.74 9.04 -19.80
C VAL A 114 -5.84 9.59 -20.71
N LYS A 115 -7.11 9.29 -20.42
CA LYS A 115 -8.26 9.78 -21.21
C LYS A 115 -8.31 11.31 -21.21
N LEU A 116 -8.15 11.95 -20.06
CA LEU A 116 -8.14 13.42 -19.93
C LEU A 116 -6.98 14.07 -20.71
N LYS A 117 -5.85 13.39 -20.81
CA LYS A 117 -4.69 13.90 -21.56
C LYS A 117 -4.87 13.83 -23.09
N VAL A 118 -5.78 12.98 -23.58
CA VAL A 118 -5.99 12.70 -25.01
C VAL A 118 -7.15 13.52 -25.60
N MET A 119 -7.94 14.21 -24.76
CA MET A 119 -8.90 15.23 -25.19
C MET A 119 -8.23 16.61 -25.04
N PRO A 120 -7.53 17.12 -26.07
CA PRO A 120 -7.25 18.55 -26.12
C PRO A 120 -8.57 19.29 -26.34
N ASP A 121 -8.78 20.36 -25.56
CA ASP A 121 -9.87 21.32 -25.76
C ASP A 121 -9.85 21.91 -27.19
#